data_AF-A0A7W0TIH5-F1
#
_entry.id   AF-A0A7W0TIH5-F1
#
_cell.length_a   1.000
_cell.length_b   1.000
_cell.length_c   1.000
_cell.angle_alpha   90.00
_cell.angle_beta   90.00
_cell.angle_gamma   90.00
#
_symmetry.space_group_name_H-M   'P 1'
#
loop_
_entity.id
_entity.type
_entity.pdbx_description
1 polymer ?
#
loop_
_entity_poly.entity_id
_entity_poly.type
_entity_poly.pdbx_seq_one_letter_code
_entity_poly.pdbx_strand_id
1 'polypeptide(L)' 'MNGELVAWEDAKVHVLTHALHYGTGVFEGIRAYDTPRGTAIFRHHDHIDRLFRSAGMYLME' A
#
# COMPACT_ATOMS: atom_id res chain seq x y z
N MET A 1 -4.94 6.99 5.78
CA MET A 1 -3.80 6.62 6.64
C MET A 1 -4.35 5.73 7.76
N ASN A 2 -3.81 4.53 7.98
CA ASN A 2 -4.18 3.65 9.11
C ASN A 2 -5.69 3.39 9.30
N GLY A 3 -6.41 3.09 8.21
CA GLY A 3 -7.84 2.78 8.25
C GLY A 3 -8.78 3.96 7.98
N GLU A 4 -8.26 5.19 7.93
CA GLU A 4 -9.07 6.40 7.70
C GLU A 4 -8.73 7.12 6.40
N LEU A 5 -9.70 7.80 5.80
CA LEU A 5 -9.48 8.76 4.71
C LEU A 5 -9.05 10.09 5.31
N VAL A 6 -7.87 10.57 4.93
CA VAL A 6 -7.29 11.84 5.38
C VAL A 6 -7.07 12.75 4.18
N ALA A 7 -7.02 14.07 4.41
CA ALA A 7 -6.61 15.01 3.37
C ALA A 7 -5.18 14.71 2.91
N TRP A 8 -4.87 15.03 1.66
CA TRP A 8 -3.59 14.69 1.06
C TRP A 8 -2.41 15.29 1.84
N GLU A 9 -2.52 16.56 2.21
CA GLU A 9 -1.51 17.29 2.97
C GLU A 9 -1.31 16.74 4.39
N ASP A 10 -2.29 16.03 4.95
CA ASP A 10 -2.26 15.47 6.30
C ASP A 10 -1.67 14.06 6.36
N ALA A 11 -1.40 13.43 5.22
CA ALA A 11 -0.72 12.14 5.12
C ALA A 11 0.79 12.26 5.44
N LYS A 12 1.11 12.61 6.68
CA LYS A 12 2.48 12.86 7.18
C LYS A 12 3.00 11.69 8.01
N VAL A 13 4.33 11.55 8.02
CA VAL A 13 5.07 10.72 8.97
C VAL A 13 6.16 11.59 9.61
N HIS A 14 6.61 11.25 10.82
CA HIS A 14 7.70 11.97 11.46
C HIS A 14 9.03 11.70 10.74
N VAL A 15 9.97 12.65 10.78
CA VAL A 15 11.28 12.46 10.13
C VAL A 15 12.02 11.24 10.67
N LEU A 16 11.86 10.90 11.95
CA LEU A 16 12.48 9.72 12.58
C LEU A 16 11.76 8.38 12.28
N THR A 17 10.91 8.30 11.27
CA THR A 17 10.25 7.04 10.90
C THR A 17 11.28 5.99 10.50
N HIS A 18 11.19 4.80 11.11
CA HIS A 18 12.13 3.70 10.95
C HIS A 18 12.28 3.27 9.48
N ALA A 19 11.17 3.12 8.76
CA ALA A 19 11.18 2.74 7.34
C ALA A 19 11.96 3.72 6.46
N LEU A 20 12.01 5.01 6.82
CA LEU A 20 12.77 6.03 6.09
C LEU A 20 14.28 5.92 6.31
N HIS A 21 14.69 5.47 7.50
CA HIS A 21 16.11 5.37 7.87
C HIS A 21 16.72 4.02 7.50
N TYR A 22 15.93 2.95 7.57
CA TYR A 22 16.43 1.58 7.49
C TYR A 22 15.79 0.76 6.35
N GLY A 23 14.91 1.38 5.55
CA GLY A 23 14.29 0.74 4.38
C GLY A 23 13.32 -0.40 4.70
N THR A 24 13.01 -0.65 5.98
CA THR A 24 12.09 -1.72 6.40
C THR A 24 10.65 -1.32 6.08
N GLY A 25 10.14 -1.79 4.96
CA GLY A 25 8.77 -1.57 4.52
C GLY A 25 8.48 -2.33 3.22
N VAL A 26 7.20 -2.51 2.93
CA VAL A 26 6.72 -3.14 1.69
C VAL A 26 5.69 -2.23 1.03
N PHE A 27 5.57 -2.33 -0.29
CA PHE A 27 4.59 -1.57 -1.05
C PHE A 27 4.10 -2.38 -2.26
N GLU A 28 3.02 -1.92 -2.87
CA GLU A 28 2.47 -2.49 -4.09
C GLU A 28 2.26 -1.42 -5.15
N GLY A 29 2.32 -1.84 -6.41
CA GLY A 29 1.92 -1.04 -7.55
C GLY A 29 0.66 -1.64 -8.16
N ILE A 30 -0.47 -0.94 -8.02
CA ILE A 30 -1.77 -1.40 -8.50
C ILE A 30 -2.28 -0.42 -9.57
N ARG A 31 -2.89 -0.94 -10.64
CA ARG A 31 -3.49 -0.14 -11.70
C ARG A 31 -4.99 -0.37 -11.80
N ALA A 32 -5.71 0.72 -12.03
CA ALA A 32 -7.10 0.71 -12.42
C ALA A 32 -7.22 1.15 -13.89
N TYR A 33 -8.17 0.56 -14.60
CA TYR A 33 -8.43 0.84 -16.01
C TYR A 33 -9.91 1.15 -16.20
N ASP A 34 -10.21 2.03 -17.15
CA ASP A 34 -11.57 2.19 -17.64
C ASP A 34 -11.99 0.98 -18.46
N THR A 35 -13.21 0.49 -18.23
CA THR A 35 -13.76 -0.70 -18.90
C THR A 35 -15.22 -0.48 -19.25
N PRO A 36 -15.82 -1.28 -20.15
CA PRO A 36 -17.24 -1.15 -20.49
C PRO A 36 -18.22 -1.30 -19.30
N ARG A 37 -17.76 -1.78 -18.14
CA ARG A 37 -18.56 -1.93 -16.91
C ARG A 37 -18.19 -0.89 -15.83
N GLY A 38 -17.39 0.11 -16.18
CA GLY A 38 -16.80 1.09 -15.28
C GLY A 38 -15.35 0.79 -14.93
N THR A 39 -14.74 1.67 -14.12
CA THR A 39 -13.34 1.52 -13.69
C THR A 39 -13.14 0.24 -12.88
N ALA A 40 -12.16 -0.57 -13.27
CA ALA A 40 -11.84 -1.83 -12.61
C ALA A 40 -10.35 -1.93 -12.27
N ILE A 41 -10.05 -2.53 -11.11
CA ILE A 41 -8.68 -2.81 -10.69
C ILE A 41 -8.23 -4.14 -11.30
N PHE A 42 -7.09 -4.13 -12.01
CA PHE A 42 -6.57 -5.33 -12.62
C PHE A 42 -5.85 -6.20 -11.58
N ARG A 43 -6.26 -7.47 -11.46
CA ARG A 43 -5.68 -8.48 -10.54
C ARG A 43 -5.58 -8.01 -9.09
N HIS A 44 -6.60 -7.32 -8.59
CA HIS A 44 -6.61 -6.74 -7.24
C HIS A 44 -6.21 -7.74 -6.15
N HIS A 45 -6.85 -8.91 -6.12
CA HIS A 45 -6.61 -9.92 -5.08
C HIS A 45 -5.15 -10.39 -5.05
N ASP A 46 -4.56 -10.69 -6.20
CA ASP A 46 -3.18 -11.15 -6.32
C ASP A 46 -2.17 -10.13 -5.77
N HIS A 47 -2.42 -8.83 -5.99
CA HIS A 47 -1.59 -7.76 -5.43
C HIS A 47 -1.72 -7.68 -3.91
N ILE A 48 -2.92 -7.83 -3.36
CA ILE A 48 -3.15 -7.83 -1.90
C ILE A 48 -2.48 -9.04 -1.24
N ASP A 49 -2.62 -10.22 -1.83
CA ASP A 49 -1.97 -11.44 -1.33
C ASP A 49 -0.45 -11.29 -1.33
N ARG A 50 0.12 -10.68 -2.38
CA ARG A 50 1.56 -10.41 -2.45
C ARG A 50 2.01 -9.36 -1.44
N LEU A 51 1.21 -8.34 -1.17
CA LEU A 51 1.50 -7.34 -0.13
C LEU A 51 1.62 -8.02 1.24
N PHE A 52 0.62 -8.81 1.65
CA PHE A 52 0.63 -9.51 2.94
C PHE A 52 1.73 -10.56 3.02
N ARG A 53 1.99 -11.29 1.92
CA ARG A 53 3.13 -12.20 1.86
C ARG A 53 4.46 -11.47 2.05
N SER A 54 4.61 -10.28 1.45
CA SER A 54 5.82 -9.47 1.59
C SER A 54 6.01 -8.95 3.01
N ALA A 55 4.93 -8.48 3.65
CA ALA A 55 4.95 -8.10 5.07
C ALA A 55 5.34 -9.30 5.96
N GLY A 56 4.77 -10.48 5.70
CA GLY A 56 5.09 -11.71 6.43
C GLY A 56 6.57 -12.14 6.31
N MET A 57 7.24 -11.87 5.18
CA MET A 57 8.69 -12.13 5.05
C MET A 57 9.54 -11.24 5.97
N TYR A 58 9.03 -10.07 6.36
CA TYR A 58 9.65 -9.18 7.34
C TYR A 58 9.10 -9.34 8.76
N LEU A 59 8.24 -10.33 9.00
CA LEU A 59 7.56 -10.54 10.29
C LEU A 59 6.74 -9.31 10.74
N MET A 60 6.19 -8.56 9.77
CA MET A 60 5.30 -7.42 10.03
C MET A 60 3.85 -7.93 10.13
N GLU A 61 3.11 -7.43 11.13
CA GLU A 61 1.69 -7.74 11.39
C GLU A 61 0.74 -6.66 10.87
#